data_AF-A0A087MBA8-F1
#
_entry.id   AF-A0A087MBA8-F1
#
_cell.length_a   1.000
_cell.length_b   1.000
_cell.length_c   1.000
_cell.angle_alpha   90.00
_cell.angle_beta   90.00
_cell.angle_gamma   90.00
#
_symmetry.space_group_name_H-M   'P 1'
#
loop_
_entity.id
_entity.type
_entity.pdbx_description
1 polymer ?
#
loop_
_entity_poly.entity_id
_entity_poly.type
_entity_poly.pdbx_seq_one_letter_code
_entity_poly.pdbx_strand_id
1 'polypeptide(L)'
;MLKVVSIVVGLVVALVLGNAIYAQLTKSGSRSMNLSCQKEVVVFERVYFQEQIHALKEATHLKGVELKLQIQKARYAPSKLFETLDLEEVKHILTKEFGEASSQNVPRLDLLIYENDPLDPGKKTKEAKLYAGYLVFGFYMGEALIYKIQIDFMDKEGKDIAKRIACAKASLMALQDMVIKSGA
;
A
#
# COMPACT_ATOMS: atom_id res chain seq x y z
N MET A 1 20.89 -52.12 8.52
CA MET A 1 21.57 -50.81 8.40
C MET A 1 20.93 -49.90 7.35
N LEU A 2 20.77 -50.32 6.08
CA LEU A 2 20.22 -49.47 5.01
C LEU A 2 18.83 -48.86 5.34
N LYS A 3 17.90 -49.66 5.89
CA LYS A 3 16.56 -49.17 6.31
C LYS A 3 16.61 -48.11 7.41
N VAL A 4 17.52 -48.25 8.37
CA VAL A 4 17.69 -47.28 9.47
C VAL A 4 18.27 -45.98 8.94
N VAL A 5 19.24 -46.07 8.02
CA VAL A 5 19.81 -44.89 7.34
C VAL A 5 18.75 -44.17 6.50
N SER A 6 17.92 -44.88 5.74
CA SER A 6 16.82 -44.28 4.97
C SER A 6 15.78 -43.57 5.84
N ILE A 7 15.46 -44.14 7.02
CA ILE A 7 14.55 -43.51 7.98
C ILE A 7 15.15 -42.22 8.54
N VAL A 8 16.43 -42.26 8.95
CA VAL A 8 17.14 -41.08 9.48
C VAL A 8 17.24 -39.97 8.43
N VAL A 9 17.58 -40.31 7.18
CA VAL A 9 17.65 -39.34 6.08
C VAL A 9 16.28 -38.72 5.79
N GLY A 10 15.21 -39.54 5.77
CA GLY A 10 13.84 -39.04 5.58
C GLY A 10 13.41 -38.06 6.67
N LEU A 11 13.76 -38.33 7.92
CA LEU A 11 13.49 -37.46 9.08
C LEU A 11 14.24 -36.12 8.97
N VAL A 12 15.51 -36.14 8.58
CA VAL A 12 16.31 -34.93 8.37
C VAL A 12 15.72 -34.06 7.26
N VAL A 13 15.34 -34.66 6.13
CA VAL A 13 14.70 -33.93 5.02
C VAL A 13 13.38 -33.31 5.45
N ALA A 14 12.54 -34.06 6.19
CA ALA A 14 11.27 -33.55 6.70
C ALA A 14 11.45 -32.37 7.67
N LEU A 15 12.47 -32.42 8.54
CA LEU A 15 12.80 -31.32 9.46
C LEU A 15 13.28 -30.06 8.72
N VAL A 16 14.14 -30.21 7.71
CA VAL A 16 14.65 -29.08 6.92
C VAL A 16 13.52 -28.42 6.13
N LEU A 17 12.70 -29.21 5.43
CA LEU A 17 11.55 -28.70 4.68
C LEU A 17 10.49 -28.09 5.61
N GLY A 18 10.23 -28.73 6.75
CA GLY A 18 9.32 -28.22 7.78
C GLY A 18 9.76 -26.87 8.32
N ASN A 19 11.06 -26.70 8.63
CA ASN A 19 11.60 -25.42 9.08
C ASN A 19 11.54 -24.34 8.00
N ALA A 20 11.82 -24.68 6.74
CA ALA A 20 11.74 -23.72 5.64
C ALA A 20 10.30 -23.23 5.42
N ILE A 21 9.33 -24.14 5.44
CA ILE A 21 7.90 -23.81 5.34
C ILE A 21 7.45 -22.99 6.55
N TYR A 22 7.82 -23.42 7.76
CA TYR A 22 7.50 -22.69 8.99
C TYR A 22 8.08 -21.28 8.95
N ALA A 23 9.35 -21.10 8.60
CA ALA A 23 9.99 -19.79 8.49
C ALA A 23 9.32 -18.90 7.44
N GLN A 24 8.85 -19.47 6.32
CA GLN A 24 8.10 -18.73 5.30
C GLN A 24 6.71 -18.30 5.81
N LEU A 25 6.03 -19.15 6.56
CA LEU A 25 4.70 -18.89 7.13
C LEU A 25 4.75 -17.94 8.34
N THR A 26 5.81 -17.98 9.13
CA THR A 26 6.01 -17.12 10.31
C THR A 26 6.81 -15.86 10.00
N LYS A 27 7.19 -15.62 8.74
CA LYS A 27 7.78 -14.35 8.34
C LYS A 27 6.74 -13.28 8.66
N SER A 28 6.98 -12.51 9.72
CA SER A 28 6.06 -11.47 10.14
C SER A 28 5.93 -10.49 8.98
N GLY A 29 4.77 -10.47 8.33
CA GLY A 29 4.41 -9.34 7.48
C GLY A 29 4.59 -8.08 8.32
N SER A 30 5.21 -7.05 7.75
CA SER A 30 5.38 -5.76 8.43
C SER A 30 4.06 -5.39 9.10
N ARG A 31 4.02 -5.40 10.43
CA ARG A 31 2.80 -5.03 11.15
C ARG A 31 2.49 -3.60 10.73
N SER A 32 1.36 -3.45 10.04
CA SER A 32 0.65 -2.17 9.95
C SER A 32 0.69 -1.53 11.33
N MET A 33 1.37 -0.39 11.45
CA MET A 33 1.30 0.40 12.66
C MET A 33 -0.10 0.97 12.73
N ASN A 34 -0.80 0.74 13.84
CA ASN A 34 -2.22 1.05 14.01
C ASN A 34 -2.40 2.58 14.18
N LEU A 35 -2.20 3.34 13.10
CA LEU A 35 -2.20 4.80 13.09
C LEU A 35 -3.60 5.34 13.36
N SER A 36 -3.69 6.51 14.02
CA SER A 36 -4.97 7.12 14.35
C SER A 36 -5.84 7.39 13.12
N CYS A 37 -5.25 7.87 12.02
CA CYS A 37 -5.96 8.15 10.77
C CYS A 37 -6.54 6.89 10.10
N GLN A 38 -5.95 5.71 10.34
CA GLN A 38 -6.43 4.43 9.82
C GLN A 38 -7.61 3.87 10.63
N LYS A 39 -7.86 4.38 11.85
CA LYS A 39 -9.01 3.95 12.66
C LYS A 39 -10.32 4.61 12.24
N GLU A 40 -10.24 5.65 11.41
CA GLU A 40 -11.40 6.43 10.96
C GLU A 40 -12.10 5.84 9.74
N VAL A 41 -11.37 5.05 8.95
CA VAL A 41 -11.82 4.49 7.67
C VAL A 41 -11.21 3.12 7.45
N VAL A 42 -11.74 2.36 6.50
CA VAL A 42 -11.15 1.08 6.13
C VAL A 42 -9.84 1.32 5.38
N VAL A 43 -8.81 0.59 5.79
CA VAL A 43 -7.47 0.66 5.20
C VAL A 43 -6.95 -0.75 4.95
N PHE A 44 -6.34 -0.95 3.78
CA PHE A 44 -5.65 -2.20 3.44
C PHE A 44 -4.22 -1.90 3.03
N GLU A 45 -3.26 -2.55 3.66
CA GLU A 45 -1.84 -2.32 3.45
C GLU A 45 -1.15 -3.62 3.03
N ARG A 46 -0.16 -3.50 2.14
CA ARG A 46 0.70 -4.62 1.76
C ARG A 46 2.10 -4.15 1.41
N VAL A 47 3.09 -4.69 2.13
CA VAL A 47 4.50 -4.61 1.76
C VAL A 47 4.87 -5.85 0.94
N TYR A 48 5.53 -5.63 -0.18
CA TYR A 48 5.98 -6.69 -1.09
C TYR A 48 7.47 -6.98 -0.94
N PHE A 49 8.29 -5.94 -0.71
CA PHE A 49 9.75 -6.02 -0.59
C PHE A 49 10.23 -5.29 0.66
N GLN A 50 10.28 -6.02 1.78
CA GLN A 50 10.57 -5.47 3.11
C GLN A 50 11.95 -4.83 3.20
N GLU A 51 12.93 -5.41 2.51
CA GLU A 51 14.32 -4.95 2.44
C GLU A 51 14.48 -3.60 1.73
N GLN A 52 13.51 -3.19 0.91
CA GLN A 52 13.54 -1.92 0.18
C GLN A 52 12.80 -0.79 0.89
N ILE A 53 12.12 -1.05 2.02
CA ILE A 53 11.32 -0.05 2.73
C ILE A 53 12.18 1.12 3.21
N HIS A 54 13.37 0.85 3.76
CA HIS A 54 14.28 1.90 4.20
C HIS A 54 14.70 2.83 3.03
N ALA A 55 15.13 2.22 1.93
CA ALA A 55 15.55 2.96 0.73
C ALA A 55 14.41 3.76 0.11
N LEU A 56 13.19 3.21 0.10
CA LEU A 56 11.99 3.90 -0.36
C LEU A 56 11.69 5.13 0.50
N LYS A 57 11.68 4.99 1.84
CA LYS A 57 11.40 6.10 2.76
C LYS A 57 12.40 7.24 2.61
N GLU A 58 13.69 6.92 2.61
CA GLU A 58 14.77 7.89 2.40
C GLU A 58 14.64 8.59 1.04
N ALA A 59 14.43 7.83 -0.03
CA ALA A 59 14.31 8.41 -1.37
C ALA A 59 13.08 9.30 -1.52
N THR A 60 11.92 8.88 -0.98
CA THR A 60 10.70 9.69 -0.95
C THR A 60 10.91 10.98 -0.16
N HIS A 61 11.58 10.92 0.99
CA HIS A 61 11.82 12.09 1.83
C HIS A 61 12.82 13.08 1.21
N LEU A 62 13.90 12.58 0.60
CA LEU A 62 15.01 13.43 0.11
C LEU A 62 14.84 13.89 -1.34
N LYS A 63 14.26 13.05 -2.21
CA LYS A 63 14.25 13.27 -3.66
C LYS A 63 12.86 13.51 -4.25
N GLY A 64 11.82 13.40 -3.42
CA GLY A 64 10.45 13.45 -3.87
C GLY A 64 10.01 12.18 -4.61
N VAL A 65 8.93 12.31 -5.39
CA VAL A 65 8.38 11.19 -6.18
C VAL A 65 8.00 11.60 -7.60
N GLU A 66 8.04 10.64 -8.53
CA GLU A 66 7.36 10.75 -9.81
C GLU A 66 5.88 10.37 -9.62
N LEU A 67 4.97 11.34 -9.81
CA LEU A 67 3.53 11.14 -9.61
C LEU A 67 2.85 10.59 -10.87
N LYS A 68 2.06 9.52 -10.70
CA LYS A 68 1.10 9.05 -11.71
C LYS A 68 -0.30 9.02 -11.14
N LEU A 69 -1.16 9.93 -11.61
CA LEU A 69 -2.54 10.04 -11.17
C LEU A 69 -3.48 9.35 -12.16
N GLN A 70 -4.35 8.49 -11.65
CA GLN A 70 -5.43 7.84 -12.38
C GLN A 70 -6.75 8.06 -11.66
N ILE A 71 -7.84 8.11 -12.43
CA ILE A 71 -9.19 8.22 -11.90
C ILE A 71 -10.05 7.09 -12.44
N GLN A 72 -10.98 6.60 -11.61
CA GLN A 72 -11.99 5.64 -12.01
C GLN A 72 -13.35 6.13 -11.53
N LYS A 73 -14.19 6.51 -12.51
CA LYS A 73 -15.57 6.99 -12.29
C LYS A 73 -16.52 5.83 -12.02
N ALA A 74 -17.65 6.13 -11.38
CA ALA A 74 -18.79 5.22 -11.36
C ALA A 74 -19.25 4.90 -12.79
N ARG A 75 -19.72 3.67 -13.02
CA ARG A 75 -20.10 3.14 -14.34
C ARG A 75 -21.62 3.08 -14.54
N TYR A 76 -22.35 2.67 -13.51
CA TYR A 76 -23.79 2.46 -13.49
C TYR A 76 -24.52 3.65 -12.86
N ALA A 77 -23.98 4.21 -11.77
CA ALA A 77 -24.45 5.47 -11.21
C ALA A 77 -23.83 6.68 -11.93
N PRO A 78 -24.53 7.83 -12.00
CA PRO A 78 -23.91 9.09 -12.41
C PRO A 78 -22.71 9.41 -11.52
N SER A 79 -21.57 9.69 -12.14
CA SER A 79 -20.33 10.10 -11.48
C SER A 79 -20.47 11.54 -10.99
N LYS A 80 -20.34 11.75 -9.67
CA LYS A 80 -20.49 13.07 -9.03
C LYS A 80 -19.20 13.58 -8.43
N LEU A 81 -18.35 12.69 -7.93
CA LEU A 81 -17.09 13.06 -7.28
C LEU A 81 -16.25 13.97 -8.18
N PHE A 82 -16.14 13.62 -9.46
CA PHE A 82 -15.31 14.33 -10.42
C PHE A 82 -16.00 15.56 -11.06
N GLU A 83 -17.21 15.90 -10.62
CA GLU A 83 -17.83 17.20 -10.94
C GLU A 83 -17.32 18.29 -9.96
N THR A 84 -16.95 17.91 -8.74
CA THR A 84 -16.48 18.83 -7.69
C THR A 84 -15.00 18.70 -7.37
N LEU A 85 -14.41 17.52 -7.59
CA LEU A 85 -13.01 17.26 -7.25
C LEU A 85 -12.07 17.93 -8.27
N ASP A 86 -11.29 18.89 -7.79
CA ASP A 86 -10.19 19.49 -8.55
C ASP A 86 -8.96 18.58 -8.52
N LEU A 87 -8.62 18.01 -9.69
CA LEU A 87 -7.47 17.11 -9.82
C LEU A 87 -6.13 17.85 -9.73
N GLU A 88 -6.07 19.14 -10.08
CA GLU A 88 -4.85 19.93 -9.93
C GLU A 88 -4.58 20.23 -8.46
N GLU A 89 -5.63 20.50 -7.67
CA GLU A 89 -5.49 20.62 -6.22
C GLU A 89 -5.03 19.30 -5.59
N VAL A 90 -5.56 18.16 -6.03
CA VAL A 90 -5.08 16.84 -5.57
C VAL A 90 -3.60 16.63 -5.89
N LYS A 91 -3.16 17.00 -7.11
CA LYS A 91 -1.73 16.96 -7.47
C LYS A 91 -0.91 17.88 -6.60
N HIS A 92 -1.38 19.10 -6.33
CA HIS A 92 -0.70 20.05 -5.44
C HIS A 92 -0.52 19.47 -4.03
N ILE A 93 -1.56 18.85 -3.48
CA ILE A 93 -1.49 18.18 -2.17
C ILE A 93 -0.49 17.02 -2.20
N LEU A 94 -0.50 16.19 -3.25
CA LEU A 94 0.47 15.10 -3.41
C LEU A 94 1.91 15.63 -3.47
N THR A 95 2.16 16.67 -4.26
CA THR A 95 3.49 17.28 -4.37
C THR A 95 3.93 17.90 -3.05
N LYS A 96 3.01 18.53 -2.30
CA LYS A 96 3.29 19.06 -0.96
C LYS A 96 3.64 17.96 0.03
N GLU A 97 2.94 16.83 -0.02
CA GLU A 97 3.16 15.74 0.92
C GLU A 97 4.38 14.89 0.56
N PHE A 98 4.60 14.57 -0.71
CA PHE A 98 5.64 13.63 -1.12
C PHE A 98 6.84 14.28 -1.80
N GLY A 99 6.81 15.59 -2.06
CA GLY A 99 7.83 16.28 -2.82
C GLY A 99 7.75 15.99 -4.33
N GLU A 100 8.26 16.92 -5.14
CA GLU A 100 8.41 16.73 -6.57
C GLU A 100 9.76 16.06 -6.89
N ALA A 101 9.78 15.21 -7.91
CA ALA A 101 10.99 14.55 -8.38
C ALA A 101 12.09 15.57 -8.72
N SER A 102 13.21 15.52 -7.99
CA SER A 102 14.33 16.44 -8.19
C SER A 102 15.46 15.89 -9.06
N SER A 103 15.40 14.61 -9.44
CA SER A 103 16.46 13.91 -10.19
C SER A 103 15.93 12.67 -10.93
N GLN A 104 16.82 12.02 -11.69
CA GLN A 104 16.54 10.69 -12.25
C GLN A 104 16.62 9.60 -11.16
N ASN A 105 15.92 8.49 -11.36
CA ASN A 105 15.84 7.36 -10.41
C ASN A 105 15.19 7.72 -9.06
N VAL A 106 14.09 8.47 -9.10
CA VAL A 106 13.22 8.72 -7.94
C VAL A 106 12.18 7.59 -7.79
N PRO A 107 11.62 7.40 -6.58
CA PRO A 107 10.47 6.54 -6.40
C PRO A 107 9.29 7.02 -7.24
N ARG A 108 8.48 6.09 -7.74
CA ARG A 108 7.23 6.41 -8.41
C ARG A 108 6.07 6.20 -7.46
N LEU A 109 5.16 7.17 -7.40
CA LEU A 109 3.92 7.11 -6.64
C LEU A 109 2.75 7.09 -7.62
N ASP A 110 2.12 5.92 -7.73
CA ASP A 110 0.88 5.77 -8.46
C ASP A 110 -0.30 6.02 -7.50
N LEU A 111 -1.17 6.98 -7.81
CA LEU A 111 -2.45 7.18 -7.13
C LEU A 111 -3.60 6.85 -8.07
N LEU A 112 -4.47 5.93 -7.66
CA LEU A 112 -5.80 5.76 -8.23
C LEU A 112 -6.85 6.38 -7.30
N ILE A 113 -7.65 7.31 -7.82
CA ILE A 113 -8.86 7.80 -7.16
C ILE A 113 -10.05 7.02 -7.75
N TYR A 114 -10.68 6.18 -6.93
CA TYR A 114 -11.82 5.38 -7.32
C TYR A 114 -13.09 5.94 -6.70
N GLU A 115 -14.10 6.26 -7.52
CA GLU A 115 -15.44 6.62 -7.06
C GLU A 115 -16.31 5.38 -6.86
N ASN A 116 -16.95 5.28 -5.71
CA ASN A 116 -17.84 4.18 -5.40
C ASN A 116 -19.09 4.22 -6.27
N ASP A 117 -19.38 3.11 -6.95
CA ASP A 117 -20.62 2.94 -7.72
C ASP A 117 -21.69 2.17 -6.95
N PRO A 118 -22.67 2.83 -6.30
CA PRO A 118 -23.69 2.13 -5.49
C PRO A 118 -24.70 1.32 -6.32
N LEU A 119 -24.79 1.57 -7.63
CA LEU A 119 -25.68 0.86 -8.55
C LEU A 119 -25.00 -0.32 -9.26
N ASP A 120 -23.74 -0.61 -8.93
CA ASP A 120 -23.05 -1.79 -9.44
C ASP A 120 -23.78 -3.07 -9.02
N PRO A 121 -24.25 -3.90 -9.98
CA PRO A 121 -24.96 -5.15 -9.67
C PRO A 121 -24.08 -6.18 -8.94
N GLY A 122 -22.76 -6.02 -8.97
CA GLY A 122 -21.83 -6.82 -8.17
C GLY A 122 -21.87 -6.52 -6.67
N LYS A 123 -22.41 -5.37 -6.25
CA LYS A 123 -22.46 -4.95 -4.83
C LYS A 123 -23.71 -5.45 -4.14
N LYS A 124 -23.51 -6.53 -3.38
CA LYS A 124 -24.59 -7.25 -2.68
C LYS A 124 -24.91 -6.69 -1.29
N THR A 125 -23.95 -6.06 -0.62
CA THR A 125 -24.10 -5.61 0.78
C THR A 125 -24.41 -4.11 0.86
N LYS A 126 -25.03 -3.67 1.96
CA LYS A 126 -25.35 -2.24 2.18
C LYS A 126 -24.07 -1.47 2.48
N GLU A 127 -23.15 -2.10 3.20
CA GLU A 127 -21.85 -1.55 3.62
C GLU A 127 -21.00 -1.17 2.40
N ALA A 128 -21.02 -1.99 1.34
CA ALA A 128 -20.33 -1.72 0.08
C ALA A 128 -20.82 -0.45 -0.64
N LYS A 129 -21.96 0.11 -0.22
CA LYS A 129 -22.58 1.30 -0.82
C LYS A 129 -22.39 2.55 0.03
N LEU A 130 -21.76 2.45 1.21
CA LEU A 130 -21.66 3.54 2.18
C LEU A 130 -20.50 4.51 1.91
N TYR A 131 -19.37 4.01 1.43
CA TYR A 131 -18.20 4.85 1.15
C TYR A 131 -18.39 5.65 -0.16
N ALA A 132 -17.78 6.82 -0.23
CA ALA A 132 -17.79 7.65 -1.44
C ALA A 132 -16.81 7.12 -2.48
N GLY A 133 -15.75 6.45 -2.03
CA GLY A 133 -14.75 5.84 -2.89
C GLY A 133 -13.55 5.38 -2.08
N TYR A 134 -12.46 5.09 -2.78
CA TYR A 134 -11.18 4.79 -2.15
C TYR A 134 -10.01 5.32 -2.96
N LEU A 135 -8.90 5.55 -2.28
CA LEU A 135 -7.61 5.89 -2.86
C LEU A 135 -6.74 4.64 -2.84
N VAL A 136 -6.04 4.35 -3.94
CA VAL A 136 -5.01 3.30 -3.98
C VAL A 136 -3.67 3.93 -4.30
N PHE A 137 -2.76 3.88 -3.34
CA PHE A 137 -1.38 4.33 -3.48
C PHE A 137 -0.49 3.11 -3.74
N GLY A 138 0.30 3.17 -4.80
CA GLY A 138 1.37 2.22 -5.09
C GLY A 138 2.71 2.94 -5.12
N PHE A 139 3.64 2.51 -4.27
CA PHE A 139 4.99 3.04 -4.17
C PHE A 139 5.97 2.08 -4.84
N TYR A 140 6.69 2.58 -5.85
CA TYR A 140 7.60 1.78 -6.66
C TYR A 140 9.03 2.28 -6.57
N MET A 141 9.96 1.33 -6.62
CA MET A 141 11.38 1.57 -6.89
C MET A 141 11.70 0.92 -8.23
N GLY A 142 11.94 1.74 -9.26
CA GLY A 142 11.96 1.25 -10.64
C GLY A 142 10.62 0.62 -11.02
N GLU A 143 10.64 -0.65 -11.45
CA GLU A 143 9.42 -1.40 -11.78
C GLU A 143 8.83 -2.20 -10.60
N ALA A 144 9.56 -2.30 -9.49
CA ALA A 144 9.14 -3.09 -8.34
C ALA A 144 8.13 -2.32 -7.48
N LEU A 145 6.91 -2.85 -7.34
CA LEU A 145 5.94 -2.37 -6.36
C LEU A 145 6.42 -2.76 -4.95
N ILE A 146 6.85 -1.80 -4.16
CA ILE A 146 7.41 -2.04 -2.83
C ILE A 146 6.32 -2.04 -1.77
N TYR A 147 5.44 -1.05 -1.84
CA TYR A 147 4.40 -0.83 -0.86
C TYR A 147 3.10 -0.39 -1.53
N LYS A 148 1.98 -0.94 -1.05
CA LYS A 148 0.64 -0.57 -1.51
C LYS A 148 -0.26 -0.30 -0.32
N ILE A 149 -1.01 0.80 -0.38
CA ILE A 149 -2.05 1.11 0.60
C ILE A 149 -3.32 1.55 -0.12
N GLN A 150 -4.45 0.96 0.27
CA GLN A 150 -5.79 1.42 -0.09
C GLN A 150 -6.44 2.07 1.14
N ILE A 151 -7.02 3.24 0.96
CA ILE A 151 -7.69 4.02 2.02
C ILE A 151 -9.05 4.47 1.50
N ASP A 152 -10.12 4.08 2.18
CA ASP A 152 -11.46 4.55 1.86
C ASP A 152 -11.63 6.03 2.22
N PHE A 153 -12.51 6.72 1.49
CA PHE A 153 -12.96 8.08 1.83
C PHE A 153 -14.49 8.16 1.83
N MET A 154 -15.02 9.01 2.71
CA MET A 154 -16.45 9.02 3.04
C MET A 154 -17.18 10.22 2.46
N ASP A 155 -16.48 11.34 2.22
CA ASP A 155 -17.10 12.54 1.69
C ASP A 155 -17.34 12.41 0.18
N LYS A 156 -18.60 12.60 -0.25
CA LYS A 156 -19.01 12.42 -1.65
C LYS A 156 -18.46 13.49 -2.58
N GLU A 157 -18.04 14.63 -2.05
CA GLU A 157 -17.35 15.70 -2.80
C GLU A 157 -15.82 15.57 -2.69
N GLY A 158 -15.32 14.57 -1.96
CA GLY A 158 -13.89 14.29 -1.81
C GLY A 158 -13.18 15.18 -0.79
N LYS A 159 -13.89 15.90 0.09
CA LYS A 159 -13.28 16.85 1.05
C LYS A 159 -12.28 16.20 2.01
N ASP A 160 -12.39 14.90 2.28
CA ASP A 160 -11.47 14.16 3.14
C ASP A 160 -10.30 13.52 2.38
N ILE A 161 -10.19 13.64 1.06
CA ILE A 161 -9.08 13.09 0.25
C ILE A 161 -7.72 13.61 0.72
N ALA A 162 -7.60 14.92 1.02
CA ALA A 162 -6.35 15.50 1.53
C ALA A 162 -5.88 14.80 2.80
N LYS A 163 -6.82 14.51 3.72
CA LYS A 163 -6.54 13.77 4.95
C LYS A 163 -6.09 12.33 4.67
N ARG A 164 -6.68 11.68 3.67
CA ARG A 164 -6.28 10.31 3.27
C ARG A 164 -4.89 10.28 2.63
N ILE A 165 -4.53 11.27 1.83
CA ILE A 165 -3.18 11.43 1.27
C ILE A 165 -2.14 11.57 2.40
N ALA A 166 -2.39 12.45 3.38
CA ALA A 166 -1.52 12.59 4.55
C ALA A 166 -1.41 11.28 5.34
N CYS A 167 -2.51 10.53 5.48
CA CYS A 167 -2.51 9.22 6.14
C CYS A 167 -1.65 8.18 5.39
N ALA A 168 -1.68 8.18 4.05
CA ALA A 168 -0.85 7.28 3.24
C ALA A 168 0.65 7.57 3.43
N LYS A 169 1.04 8.84 3.50
CA LYS A 169 2.43 9.23 3.82
C LYS A 169 2.82 8.78 5.23
N ALA A 170 1.99 9.09 6.23
CA ALA A 170 2.24 8.69 7.61
C ALA A 170 2.40 7.18 7.74
N SER A 171 1.57 6.43 7.02
CA SER A 171 1.64 4.96 6.92
C SER A 171 2.97 4.50 6.33
N LEU A 172 3.41 5.01 5.17
CA LEU A 172 4.71 4.69 4.59
C LEU A 172 5.86 4.95 5.57
N MET A 173 5.85 6.11 6.24
CA MET A 173 6.90 6.49 7.18
C MET A 173 6.91 5.64 8.46
N ALA A 174 5.75 5.13 8.86
CA ALA A 174 5.59 4.26 10.03
C ALA A 174 5.94 2.79 9.75
N LEU A 175 6.16 2.38 8.49
CA LEU A 175 6.59 1.01 8.21
C LEU A 175 7.92 0.73 8.92
N GLN A 176 8.00 -0.45 9.55
CA GLN A 176 9.21 -0.94 10.16
C GLN A 176 10.22 -1.31 9.07
N ASP A 177 11.46 -0.88 9.23
CA ASP A 177 12.55 -1.22 8.33
C ASP A 177 13.24 -2.49 8.86
N MET A 178 13.66 -3.41 8.00
CA MET A 178 14.69 -4.37 8.39
C MET A 178 16.01 -3.61 8.47
N VAL A 179 16.34 -3.07 9.64
CA VAL A 179 17.72 -2.63 9.91
C VAL A 179 18.56 -3.90 9.86
N ILE A 180 19.25 -4.11 8.74
CA ILE A 180 20.35 -5.06 8.68
C ILE A 180 21.34 -4.51 9.71
N LYS A 181 21.39 -5.10 10.90
CA LYS A 181 22.53 -4.94 11.78
C LYS A 181 23.72 -5.46 10.99
N SER A 182 24.46 -4.57 10.35
CA SER A 182 25.82 -4.85 9.95
C SER A 182 26.54 -5.30 11.22
N GLY A 183 26.79 -6.60 11.33
CA GLY A 183 27.62 -7.15 12.39
C GLY A 183 28.99 -6.49 12.28
N ALA A 184 29.30 -5.65 13.27
CA ALA A 184 30.66 -5.32 13.63
C ALA A 184 31.24 -6.47 14.47
#